data_AF-A0A527ZVW3-F1
#
_entry.id   AF-A0A527ZVW3-F1
#
_cell.length_a   1.000
_cell.length_b   1.000
_cell.length_c   1.000
_cell.angle_alpha   90.00
_cell.angle_beta   90.00
_cell.angle_gamma   90.00
#
_symmetry.space_group_name_H-M   'P 1'
#
loop_
_entity.id
_entity.type
_entity.pdbx_description
1 polymer ?
#
loop_
_entity_poly.entity_id
_entity_poly.type
_entity_poly.pdbx_seq_one_letter_code
_entity_poly.pdbx_strand_id
1 'polypeptide(L)'
;MKAFYAEEQKRHDPKAFLSSGAQKPNPEKPERVERLLAGAKAAGCTIERPRDHGLGPVAAVHTPEYLDFLEHIFARWQRIEGASAEVIPNIHPIARNGSYPASAVGQAGYHMADTACPISGETWQSALWSAWSAVEATQAVMSGAPAAYALCRPPGHHAFADVAGGFCFINNSAIAAQVLRKQAARVAILDVDLHHGNGTQGIFYARPDVLTVSLHADPVRFYPFFWGHADER
;
A
#
# COMPACT_ATOMS: atom_id res chain seq x y z
N MET A 1 -22.58 10.71 -0.66
CA MET A 1 -21.18 10.79 -0.22
C MET A 1 -20.28 10.90 -1.45
N LYS A 2 -19.14 11.58 -1.39
CA LYS A 2 -18.17 11.60 -2.51
C LYS A 2 -17.27 10.38 -2.44
N ALA A 3 -17.00 9.76 -3.60
CA ALA A 3 -16.02 8.69 -3.75
C ALA A 3 -14.95 9.11 -4.76
N PHE A 4 -13.67 8.90 -4.42
CA PHE A 4 -12.53 9.36 -5.22
C PHE A 4 -11.82 8.19 -5.90
N TYR A 5 -11.71 8.23 -7.22
CA TYR A 5 -11.12 7.17 -8.03
C TYR A 5 -10.50 7.70 -9.32
N ALA A 6 -9.39 7.09 -9.75
CA ALA A 6 -8.71 7.39 -11.01
C ALA A 6 -8.45 6.11 -11.82
N GLU A 7 -8.70 6.12 -13.13
CA GLU A 7 -8.57 4.94 -14.01
C GLU A 7 -7.15 4.35 -14.07
N GLU A 8 -6.13 5.16 -13.80
CA GLU A 8 -4.74 4.74 -13.74
C GLU A 8 -4.48 3.67 -12.69
N GLN A 9 -5.31 3.59 -11.65
CA GLN A 9 -5.27 2.53 -10.65
C GLN A 9 -5.49 1.12 -11.26
N LYS A 10 -6.13 1.01 -12.44
CA LYS A 10 -6.34 -0.26 -13.13
C LYS A 10 -5.12 -0.77 -13.90
N ARG A 11 -4.13 0.08 -14.16
CA ARG A 11 -2.96 -0.29 -14.99
C ARG A 11 -2.03 -1.27 -14.28
N HIS A 12 -1.93 -1.20 -12.95
CA HIS A 12 -1.31 -2.25 -12.15
C HIS A 12 -2.13 -3.54 -12.28
N ASP A 13 -1.61 -4.50 -13.05
CA ASP A 13 -2.22 -5.80 -13.25
C ASP A 13 -1.17 -6.93 -13.35
N PRO A 14 -0.31 -7.12 -12.33
CA PRO A 14 0.58 -8.27 -12.28
C PRO A 14 -0.22 -9.57 -12.33
N LYS A 15 0.21 -10.52 -13.16
CA LYS A 15 -0.63 -11.70 -13.47
C LYS A 15 -0.55 -12.78 -12.43
N ALA A 16 0.55 -12.85 -11.70
CA ALA A 16 0.79 -13.91 -10.76
C ALA A 16 1.53 -13.41 -9.51
N PHE A 17 1.45 -14.21 -8.46
CA PHE A 17 2.24 -14.07 -7.25
C PHE A 17 2.67 -15.45 -6.77
N LEU A 18 3.69 -15.52 -5.91
CA LEU A 18 4.06 -16.80 -5.30
C LEU A 18 3.34 -16.95 -3.96
N SER A 19 2.68 -18.09 -3.80
CA SER A 19 2.06 -18.53 -2.55
C SER A 19 2.54 -19.93 -2.24
N SER A 20 3.13 -20.12 -1.05
CA SER A 20 3.71 -21.41 -0.64
C SER A 20 4.71 -21.97 -1.66
N GLY A 21 5.52 -21.10 -2.27
CA GLY A 21 6.51 -21.45 -3.30
C GLY A 21 5.94 -21.76 -4.69
N ALA A 22 4.62 -21.75 -4.88
CA ALA A 22 3.98 -22.01 -6.17
C ALA A 22 3.43 -20.72 -6.78
N GLN A 23 3.54 -20.58 -8.11
CA GLN A 23 2.90 -19.49 -8.83
C GLN A 23 1.38 -19.67 -8.81
N LYS A 24 0.68 -18.60 -8.41
CA LYS A 24 -0.78 -18.52 -8.37
C LYS A 24 -1.24 -17.25 -9.11
N PRO A 25 -2.46 -17.23 -9.68
CA PRO A 25 -3.02 -16.01 -10.24
C PRO A 25 -3.13 -14.92 -9.17
N ASN A 26 -2.73 -13.69 -9.48
CA ASN A 26 -2.85 -12.58 -8.54
C ASN A 26 -4.34 -12.31 -8.23
N PRO A 27 -4.78 -12.31 -6.96
CA PRO A 27 -6.16 -12.00 -6.60
C PRO A 27 -6.48 -10.50 -6.67
N GLU A 28 -5.48 -9.63 -6.59
CA GLU A 28 -5.59 -8.18 -6.64
C GLU A 28 -5.71 -7.70 -8.10
N LYS A 29 -6.88 -7.92 -8.73
CA LYS A 29 -7.13 -7.65 -10.15
C LYS A 29 -7.87 -6.33 -10.40
N PRO A 30 -7.72 -5.71 -11.60
CA PRO A 30 -8.46 -4.50 -11.97
C PRO A 30 -9.99 -4.63 -11.84
N GLU A 31 -10.52 -5.84 -12.06
CA GLU A 31 -11.94 -6.18 -11.89
C GLU A 31 -12.50 -5.79 -10.50
N ARG A 32 -11.66 -5.80 -9.45
CA ARG A 32 -12.09 -5.42 -8.09
C ARG A 32 -12.60 -3.99 -8.05
N VAL A 33 -11.96 -3.08 -8.77
CA VAL A 33 -12.37 -1.68 -8.87
C VAL A 33 -13.71 -1.56 -9.55
N GLU A 34 -13.98 -2.33 -10.60
CA GLU A 34 -15.26 -2.29 -11.32
C GLU A 34 -16.42 -2.66 -10.39
N ARG A 35 -16.22 -3.71 -9.58
CA ARG A 35 -17.19 -4.13 -8.57
C ARG A 35 -17.39 -3.07 -7.49
N LEU A 36 -16.31 -2.47 -6.99
CA LEU A 36 -16.39 -1.42 -5.98
C LEU A 36 -17.03 -0.13 -6.51
N LEU A 37 -16.77 0.25 -7.77
CA LEU A 37 -17.41 1.39 -8.42
C LEU A 37 -18.90 1.14 -8.62
N ALA A 38 -19.29 -0.07 -9.04
CA ALA A 38 -20.70 -0.45 -9.14
C ALA A 38 -21.39 -0.37 -7.77
N GLY A 39 -20.76 -0.90 -6.71
CA GLY A 39 -21.26 -0.81 -5.34
C GLY A 39 -21.37 0.62 -4.83
N ALA A 40 -20.35 1.47 -5.08
CA ALA A 40 -20.37 2.87 -4.69
C ALA A 40 -21.51 3.64 -5.39
N LYS A 41 -21.71 3.41 -6.70
CA LYS A 41 -22.83 4.00 -7.46
C LYS A 41 -24.19 3.53 -6.92
N ALA A 42 -24.34 2.23 -6.65
CA ALA A 42 -25.55 1.67 -6.06
C ALA A 42 -25.86 2.26 -4.67
N ALA A 43 -24.83 2.58 -3.89
CA ALA A 43 -24.94 3.27 -2.60
C ALA A 43 -25.16 4.80 -2.72
N GLY A 44 -25.35 5.33 -3.94
CA GLY A 44 -25.60 6.76 -4.18
C GLY A 44 -24.35 7.65 -4.04
N CYS A 45 -23.15 7.09 -4.20
CA CYS A 45 -21.93 7.90 -4.21
C CYS A 45 -21.74 8.62 -5.55
N THR A 46 -21.28 9.88 -5.48
CA THR A 46 -20.78 10.61 -6.64
C THR A 46 -19.31 10.25 -6.82
N ILE A 47 -18.94 9.71 -7.99
CA ILE A 47 -17.55 9.37 -8.31
C ILE A 47 -16.85 10.61 -8.86
N GLU A 48 -15.80 11.04 -8.18
CA GLU A 48 -14.95 12.16 -8.57
C GLU A 48 -13.52 11.67 -8.81
N ARG A 49 -12.83 12.30 -9.76
CA ARG A 49 -11.42 12.02 -9.99
C ARG A 49 -10.58 12.80 -8.98
N PRO A 50 -9.63 12.17 -8.26
CA PRO A 50 -8.71 12.91 -7.40
C PRO A 50 -7.77 13.78 -8.23
N ARG A 51 -7.21 14.83 -7.62
CA ARG A 51 -6.13 15.60 -8.24
C ARG A 51 -4.80 14.87 -8.06
N ASP A 52 -3.82 15.25 -8.88
CA ASP A 52 -2.42 14.93 -8.62
C ASP A 52 -1.94 15.76 -7.41
N HIS A 53 -1.46 15.10 -6.36
CA HIS A 53 -0.96 15.76 -5.14
C HIS A 53 0.57 15.74 -5.05
N GLY A 54 1.25 15.34 -6.12
CA GLY A 54 2.69 15.11 -6.16
C GLY A 54 3.15 14.06 -5.14
N LEU A 55 4.44 14.06 -4.85
CA LEU A 55 5.05 13.13 -3.89
C LEU A 55 4.94 13.59 -2.43
N GLY A 56 4.61 14.86 -2.17
CA GLY A 56 4.62 15.43 -0.82
C GLY A 56 3.86 14.60 0.23
N PRO A 57 2.59 14.22 -0.01
CA PRO A 57 1.83 13.39 0.93
C PRO A 57 2.41 11.98 1.12
N VAL A 58 2.95 11.37 0.06
CA VAL A 58 3.52 10.02 0.08
C VAL A 58 4.85 10.03 0.85
N ALA A 59 5.72 11.01 0.58
CA ALA A 59 7.01 11.21 1.24
C ALA A 59 6.88 11.66 2.72
N ALA A 60 5.68 12.05 3.16
CA ALA A 60 5.41 12.30 4.58
C ALA A 60 5.24 11.00 5.40
N VAL A 61 5.17 9.85 4.74
CA VAL A 61 4.99 8.52 5.36
C VAL A 61 6.12 7.57 4.98
N HIS A 62 6.50 7.57 3.70
CA HIS A 62 7.47 6.62 3.17
C HIS A 62 8.88 7.22 3.09
N THR A 63 9.89 6.41 3.39
CA THR A 63 11.29 6.84 3.38
C THR A 63 11.74 7.20 1.97
N PRO A 64 12.63 8.21 1.79
CA PRO A 64 13.15 8.59 0.48
C PRO A 64 13.77 7.41 -0.29
N GLU A 65 14.55 6.57 0.38
CA GLU A 65 15.23 5.41 -0.23
C GLU A 65 14.23 4.39 -0.79
N TYR A 66 13.11 4.17 -0.10
CA TYR A 66 12.06 3.29 -0.57
C TYR A 66 11.29 3.85 -1.77
N LEU A 67 11.06 5.17 -1.79
CA LEU A 67 10.40 5.81 -2.93
C LEU A 67 11.29 5.79 -4.17
N ASP A 68 12.59 6.05 -4.02
CA ASP A 68 13.57 5.90 -5.10
C ASP A 68 13.59 4.46 -5.64
N PHE A 69 13.58 3.48 -4.73
CA PHE A 69 13.45 2.07 -5.10
C PHE A 69 12.16 1.81 -5.90
N LEU A 70 10.99 2.18 -5.36
CA LEU A 70 9.70 1.82 -5.96
C LEU A 70 9.50 2.45 -7.34
N GLU A 71 9.98 3.69 -7.54
CA GLU A 71 9.92 4.39 -8.82
C GLU A 71 10.82 3.75 -9.89
N HIS A 72 12.03 3.32 -9.52
CA HIS A 72 13.06 2.94 -10.49
C HIS A 72 13.32 1.43 -10.62
N ILE A 73 12.83 0.60 -9.68
CA ILE A 73 13.24 -0.81 -9.60
C ILE A 73 12.86 -1.59 -10.85
N PHE A 74 11.67 -1.38 -11.41
CA PHE A 74 11.23 -2.13 -12.59
C PHE A 74 12.19 -1.94 -13.77
N ALA A 75 12.54 -0.69 -14.09
CA ALA A 75 13.46 -0.38 -15.18
C ALA A 75 14.87 -0.96 -14.95
N ARG A 76 15.31 -1.03 -13.69
CA ARG A 76 16.60 -1.65 -13.33
C ARG A 76 16.55 -3.17 -13.41
N TRP A 77 15.43 -3.77 -13.02
CA TRP A 77 15.19 -5.21 -13.06
C TRP A 77 15.20 -5.75 -14.48
N GLN A 78 14.58 -5.04 -15.44
CA GLN A 78 14.56 -5.44 -16.85
C GLN A 78 15.95 -5.48 -17.53
N ARG A 79 16.99 -4.95 -16.88
CA ARG A 79 18.38 -5.01 -17.38
C ARG A 79 19.07 -6.34 -17.04
N ILE A 80 18.46 -7.17 -16.19
CA ILE A 80 19.01 -8.46 -15.78
C ILE A 80 18.58 -9.52 -16.81
N GLU A 81 19.55 -10.12 -17.49
CA GLU A 81 19.29 -11.21 -18.44
C GLU A 81 18.64 -12.40 -17.74
N GLY A 82 17.53 -12.90 -18.29
CA GLY A 82 16.79 -14.04 -17.74
C GLY A 82 15.94 -13.75 -16.49
N ALA A 83 15.81 -12.49 -16.07
CA ALA A 83 14.95 -12.13 -14.95
C ALA A 83 13.45 -12.29 -15.29
N SER A 84 12.63 -12.43 -14.24
CA SER A 84 11.18 -12.48 -14.37
C SER A 84 10.62 -11.16 -14.94
N ALA A 85 9.48 -11.24 -15.62
CA ALA A 85 8.81 -10.08 -16.21
C ALA A 85 8.43 -9.02 -15.14
N GLU A 86 8.03 -9.47 -13.96
CA GLU A 86 7.72 -8.63 -12.80
C GLU A 86 8.85 -8.75 -11.78
N VAL A 87 9.10 -7.70 -10.99
CA VAL A 87 10.06 -7.75 -9.88
C VAL A 87 9.46 -8.62 -8.77
N ILE A 88 10.14 -9.73 -8.46
CA ILE A 88 9.76 -10.64 -7.38
C ILE A 88 11.03 -10.96 -6.60
N PRO A 89 11.09 -10.70 -5.28
CA PRO A 89 12.28 -10.96 -4.49
C PRO A 89 12.49 -12.47 -4.34
N ASN A 90 13.74 -12.90 -4.37
CA ASN A 90 14.16 -14.28 -4.08
C ASN A 90 15.19 -14.37 -2.95
N ILE A 91 15.58 -13.24 -2.38
CA ILE A 91 16.53 -13.10 -1.28
C ILE A 91 15.90 -12.13 -0.30
N HIS A 92 15.98 -12.41 1.00
CA HIS A 92 15.54 -11.48 2.03
C HIS A 92 16.64 -11.35 3.09
N PRO A 93 16.97 -10.14 3.55
CA PRO A 93 17.89 -9.98 4.66
C PRO A 93 17.27 -10.56 5.93
N ILE A 94 17.98 -11.48 6.61
CA ILE A 94 17.55 -12.01 7.93
C ILE A 94 17.35 -10.86 8.92
N ALA A 95 18.26 -9.88 8.88
CA ALA A 95 18.18 -8.62 9.59
C ALA A 95 18.66 -7.50 8.66
N ARG A 96 18.08 -6.30 8.81
CA ARG A 96 18.42 -5.10 8.01
C ARG A 96 19.50 -4.23 8.69
N ASN A 97 20.50 -4.86 9.30
CA ASN A 97 21.61 -4.20 10.02
C ASN A 97 22.95 -4.21 9.26
N GLY A 98 22.96 -4.72 8.03
CA GLY A 98 24.12 -4.65 7.12
C GLY A 98 24.10 -3.40 6.23
N SER A 99 25.04 -3.34 5.27
CA SER A 99 25.08 -2.26 4.27
C SER A 99 23.92 -2.35 3.28
N TYR A 100 23.39 -1.20 2.84
CA TYR A 100 22.37 -1.14 1.81
C TYR A 100 22.89 -1.63 0.45
N PRO A 101 22.18 -2.53 -0.26
CA PRO A 101 22.65 -3.10 -1.51
C PRO A 101 22.53 -2.13 -2.70
N ALA A 102 23.50 -2.20 -3.62
CA ALA A 102 23.48 -1.44 -4.88
C ALA A 102 22.75 -2.18 -6.02
N SER A 103 22.68 -3.51 -5.98
CA SER A 103 22.03 -4.32 -7.02
C SER A 103 20.50 -4.27 -6.94
N ALA A 104 19.80 -4.35 -8.08
CA ALA A 104 18.34 -4.44 -8.10
C ALA A 104 17.81 -5.66 -7.35
N VAL A 105 18.48 -6.82 -7.46
CA VAL A 105 18.09 -8.05 -6.71
C VAL A 105 18.15 -7.84 -5.21
N GLY A 106 19.28 -7.31 -4.71
CA GLY A 106 19.44 -7.02 -3.28
C GLY A 106 18.43 -5.98 -2.77
N GLN A 107 18.15 -4.93 -3.56
CA GLN A 107 17.18 -3.91 -3.17
C GLN A 107 15.74 -4.42 -3.18
N ALA A 108 15.36 -5.27 -4.15
CA ALA A 108 14.08 -5.96 -4.15
C ALA A 108 13.94 -6.80 -2.87
N GLY A 109 14.97 -7.56 -2.51
CA GLY A 109 14.98 -8.30 -1.25
C GLY A 109 14.89 -7.45 0.02
N TYR A 110 15.44 -6.23 -0.03
CA TYR A 110 15.45 -5.30 1.11
C TYR A 110 14.13 -4.54 1.29
N HIS A 111 13.40 -4.27 0.19
CA HIS A 111 12.20 -3.43 0.18
C HIS A 111 10.90 -4.18 -0.12
N MET A 112 10.94 -5.51 -0.26
CA MET A 112 9.76 -6.34 -0.49
C MET A 112 9.73 -7.45 0.56
N ALA A 113 8.72 -7.41 1.43
CA ALA A 113 8.56 -8.33 2.56
C ALA A 113 8.28 -9.76 2.13
N ASP A 114 7.61 -9.92 0.99
CA ASP A 114 7.10 -11.19 0.50
C ASP A 114 7.03 -11.22 -1.03
N THR A 115 6.60 -12.35 -1.55
CA THR A 115 6.43 -12.60 -2.98
C THR A 115 4.99 -12.35 -3.46
N ALA A 116 4.16 -11.70 -2.63
CA ALA A 116 2.78 -11.32 -2.90
C ALA A 116 2.64 -9.86 -3.33
N CYS A 117 3.74 -9.12 -3.51
CA CYS A 117 3.72 -7.73 -4.03
C CYS A 117 4.55 -7.57 -5.32
N PRO A 118 4.30 -8.33 -6.39
CA PRO A 118 5.04 -8.19 -7.65
C PRO A 118 4.97 -6.76 -8.22
N ILE A 119 6.10 -6.20 -8.63
CA ILE A 119 6.17 -4.85 -9.21
C ILE A 119 6.30 -4.95 -10.74
N SER A 120 5.33 -4.38 -11.45
CA SER A 120 5.37 -4.11 -12.89
C SER A 120 5.66 -2.64 -13.20
N GLY A 121 5.92 -2.30 -14.46
CA GLY A 121 6.15 -0.92 -14.91
C GLY A 121 5.00 0.06 -14.62
N GLU A 122 3.78 -0.44 -14.39
CA GLU A 122 2.60 0.40 -14.07
C GLU A 122 2.39 0.60 -12.56
N THR A 123 3.14 -0.14 -11.72
CA THR A 123 2.87 -0.22 -10.27
C THR A 123 3.06 1.12 -9.58
N TRP A 124 4.16 1.82 -9.87
CA TRP A 124 4.46 3.12 -9.30
C TRP A 124 3.32 4.12 -9.55
N GLN A 125 2.95 4.30 -10.82
CA GLN A 125 1.92 5.27 -11.18
C GLN A 125 0.54 4.89 -10.63
N SER A 126 0.15 3.61 -10.68
CA SER A 126 -1.12 3.16 -10.09
C SER A 126 -1.15 3.35 -8.57
N ALA A 127 -0.06 3.07 -7.86
CA ALA A 127 0.04 3.26 -6.42
C ALA A 127 -0.06 4.75 -6.04
N LEU A 128 0.55 5.65 -6.81
CA LEU A 128 0.39 7.10 -6.61
C LEU A 128 -1.07 7.55 -6.77
N TRP A 129 -1.76 7.10 -7.83
CA TRP A 129 -3.17 7.42 -8.03
C TRP A 129 -4.10 6.82 -6.96
N SER A 130 -3.71 5.69 -6.38
CA SER A 130 -4.38 5.10 -5.20
C SER A 130 -4.21 6.00 -3.98
N ALA A 131 -2.97 6.45 -3.70
CA ALA A 131 -2.66 7.34 -2.60
C ALA A 131 -3.34 8.71 -2.75
N TRP A 132 -3.39 9.26 -3.96
CA TRP A 132 -4.06 10.53 -4.24
C TRP A 132 -5.57 10.46 -4.05
N SER A 133 -6.21 9.32 -4.31
CA SER A 133 -7.61 9.09 -3.89
C SER A 133 -7.77 9.22 -2.38
N ALA A 134 -6.84 8.68 -1.58
CA ALA A 134 -6.86 8.81 -0.13
C ALA A 134 -6.65 10.25 0.34
N VAL A 135 -5.72 10.98 -0.29
CA VAL A 135 -5.48 12.40 0.00
C VAL A 135 -6.71 13.25 -0.32
N GLU A 136 -7.33 13.07 -1.49
CA GLU A 136 -8.50 13.86 -1.90
C GLU A 136 -9.72 13.58 -1.00
N ALA A 137 -9.98 12.31 -0.68
CA ALA A 137 -11.04 11.94 0.26
C ALA A 137 -10.83 12.58 1.63
N THR A 138 -9.58 12.57 2.10
CA THR A 138 -9.20 13.19 3.36
C THR A 138 -9.44 14.70 3.34
N GLN A 139 -8.99 15.39 2.28
CA GLN A 139 -9.18 16.83 2.13
C GLN A 139 -10.66 17.22 2.05
N ALA A 140 -11.52 16.39 1.43
CA ALA A 140 -12.96 16.61 1.43
C ALA A 140 -13.53 16.59 2.85
N VAL A 141 -13.13 15.63 3.70
CA VAL A 141 -13.55 15.56 5.11
C VAL A 141 -13.01 16.75 5.91
N MET A 142 -11.75 17.11 5.74
CA MET A 142 -11.16 18.30 6.38
C MET A 142 -11.83 19.60 5.96
N SER A 143 -12.47 19.64 4.79
CA SER A 143 -13.24 20.78 4.28
C SER A 143 -14.70 20.77 4.71
N GLY A 144 -15.09 19.87 5.63
CA GLY A 144 -16.42 19.83 6.24
C GLY A 144 -17.34 18.74 5.72
N ALA A 145 -16.90 17.87 4.80
CA ALA A 145 -17.70 16.70 4.45
C ALA A 145 -17.77 15.71 5.64
N PRO A 146 -18.95 15.17 5.98
CA PRO A 146 -19.06 14.25 7.13
C PRO A 146 -18.37 12.90 6.89
N ALA A 147 -18.24 12.50 5.62
CA ALA A 147 -17.54 11.30 5.18
C ALA A 147 -17.16 11.41 3.70
N ALA A 148 -16.13 10.66 3.31
CA ALA A 148 -15.71 10.46 1.93
C ALA A 148 -15.16 9.04 1.75
N TYR A 149 -15.23 8.51 0.53
CA TYR A 149 -14.69 7.20 0.20
C TYR A 149 -13.49 7.31 -0.74
N ALA A 150 -12.31 6.88 -0.30
CA ALA A 150 -11.17 6.69 -1.19
C ALA A 150 -11.20 5.28 -1.76
N LEU A 151 -11.60 5.13 -3.03
CA LEU A 151 -11.58 3.84 -3.70
C LEU A 151 -10.15 3.56 -4.18
N CYS A 152 -9.37 2.93 -3.31
CA CYS A 152 -7.94 2.72 -3.48
C CYS A 152 -7.64 1.34 -4.10
N ARG A 153 -6.87 1.33 -5.18
CA ARG A 153 -6.21 0.14 -5.76
C ARG A 153 -4.87 0.55 -6.42
N PRO A 154 -3.74 -0.12 -6.13
CA PRO A 154 -3.56 -1.21 -5.18
C PRO A 154 -3.86 -0.81 -3.72
N PRO A 155 -4.10 -1.79 -2.82
CA PRO A 155 -4.29 -1.55 -1.39
C PRO A 155 -3.01 -1.03 -0.72
N GLY A 156 -3.07 -0.72 0.59
CA GLY A 156 -1.96 -0.04 1.27
C GLY A 156 -1.55 -0.54 2.66
N HIS A 157 -2.42 -1.22 3.41
CA HIS A 157 -2.20 -1.41 4.85
C HIS A 157 -1.02 -2.34 5.24
N HIS A 158 -0.49 -3.13 4.30
CA HIS A 158 0.71 -3.95 4.49
C HIS A 158 2.01 -3.25 4.10
N ALA A 159 1.93 -2.06 3.49
CA ALA A 159 3.13 -1.27 3.18
C ALA A 159 3.63 -0.57 4.46
N PHE A 160 4.85 -0.89 4.87
CA PHE A 160 5.58 -0.15 5.90
C PHE A 160 6.12 1.16 5.33
N ALA A 161 6.77 1.97 6.17
CA ALA A 161 7.44 3.18 5.71
C ALA A 161 8.45 2.91 4.58
N ASP A 162 9.06 1.73 4.56
CA ASP A 162 10.15 1.41 3.63
C ASP A 162 10.09 0.01 3.00
N VAL A 163 8.95 -0.69 3.09
CA VAL A 163 8.78 -2.07 2.59
C VAL A 163 7.39 -2.28 2.01
N ALA A 164 7.30 -2.83 0.79
CA ALA A 164 6.08 -3.37 0.18
C ALA A 164 5.76 -4.77 0.71
N GLY A 165 4.49 -5.16 0.73
CA GLY A 165 4.07 -6.52 1.12
C GLY A 165 2.58 -6.73 0.86
N GLY A 166 2.15 -7.98 0.71
CA GLY A 166 0.72 -8.33 0.60
C GLY A 166 -0.08 -7.46 -0.39
N PHE A 167 0.37 -7.37 -1.64
CA PHE A 167 -0.22 -6.51 -2.69
C PHE A 167 -0.15 -4.99 -2.44
N CYS A 168 0.46 -4.54 -1.35
CA CYS A 168 0.54 -3.13 -0.95
C CYS A 168 1.93 -2.54 -1.22
N PHE A 169 1.96 -1.31 -1.74
CA PHE A 169 3.18 -0.58 -2.08
C PHE A 169 3.25 0.80 -1.42
N ILE A 170 2.10 1.49 -1.33
CA ILE A 170 1.99 2.78 -0.66
C ILE A 170 0.86 2.69 0.36
N ASN A 171 1.10 3.14 1.59
CA ASN A 171 0.14 3.01 2.67
C ASN A 171 -0.90 4.14 2.64
N ASN A 172 -1.98 3.90 1.90
CA ASN A 172 -3.05 4.86 1.68
C ASN A 172 -3.71 5.36 2.99
N SER A 173 -3.95 4.47 3.97
CA SER A 173 -4.55 4.83 5.25
C SER A 173 -3.60 5.63 6.13
N ALA A 174 -2.30 5.29 6.13
CA ALA A 174 -1.29 6.09 6.82
C ALA A 174 -1.13 7.48 6.20
N ILE A 175 -1.16 7.60 4.88
CA ILE A 175 -1.15 8.90 4.19
C ILE A 175 -2.38 9.72 4.57
N ALA A 176 -3.58 9.13 4.54
CA ALA A 176 -4.79 9.80 4.98
C ALA A 176 -4.68 10.31 6.43
N ALA A 177 -4.20 9.47 7.35
CA ALA A 177 -3.98 9.87 8.74
C ALA A 177 -2.95 11.00 8.88
N GLN A 178 -1.84 10.93 8.16
CA GLN A 178 -0.81 11.97 8.17
C GLN A 178 -1.32 13.30 7.60
N VAL A 179 -2.19 13.26 6.59
CA VAL A 179 -2.87 14.45 6.05
C VAL A 179 -3.85 15.03 7.08
N LEU A 180 -4.68 14.20 7.72
CA LEU A 180 -5.59 14.63 8.80
C LEU A 180 -4.85 15.30 9.96
N ARG A 181 -3.66 14.79 10.32
CA ARG A 181 -2.83 15.34 11.40
C ARG A 181 -2.41 16.79 11.19
N LYS A 182 -2.52 17.34 9.98
CA LYS A 182 -2.32 18.78 9.72
C LYS A 182 -3.35 19.68 10.41
N GLN A 183 -4.54 19.16 10.75
CA GLN A 183 -5.61 19.93 11.40
C GLN A 183 -6.19 19.26 12.66
N ALA A 184 -6.09 17.94 12.78
CA ALA A 184 -6.60 17.19 13.92
C ALA A 184 -5.45 16.77 14.84
N ALA A 185 -5.50 17.09 16.14
CA ALA A 185 -4.44 16.77 17.11
C ALA A 185 -4.22 15.26 17.33
N ARG A 186 -5.28 14.47 17.17
CA ARG A 186 -5.28 13.01 17.28
C ARG A 186 -6.11 12.41 16.17
N VAL A 187 -5.65 11.31 15.58
CA VAL A 187 -6.36 10.56 14.54
C VAL A 187 -6.44 9.10 14.97
N ALA A 188 -7.48 8.39 14.55
CA ALA A 188 -7.58 6.95 14.71
C ALA A 188 -7.77 6.28 13.35
N ILE A 189 -7.08 5.17 13.13
CA ILE A 189 -7.27 4.25 12.02
C ILE A 189 -7.92 3.00 12.59
N LEU A 190 -9.10 2.66 12.08
CA LEU A 190 -9.76 1.39 12.35
C LEU A 190 -9.63 0.52 11.10
N ASP A 191 -8.83 -0.53 11.18
CA ASP A 191 -8.64 -1.52 10.13
C ASP A 191 -9.57 -2.71 10.36
N VAL A 192 -10.48 -2.92 9.40
CA VAL A 192 -11.47 -3.99 9.39
C VAL A 192 -11.25 -4.98 8.25
N ASP A 193 -10.08 -4.92 7.60
CA ASP A 193 -9.66 -5.97 6.67
C ASP A 193 -9.48 -7.31 7.42
N LEU A 194 -9.65 -8.42 6.69
CA LEU A 194 -9.44 -9.76 7.24
C LEU A 194 -8.03 -9.94 7.80
N HIS A 195 -7.03 -9.30 7.18
CA HIS A 195 -5.63 -9.38 7.57
C HIS A 195 -5.24 -8.20 8.46
N HIS A 196 -4.29 -8.44 9.34
CA HIS A 196 -3.71 -7.37 10.15
C HIS A 196 -2.98 -6.34 9.26
N GLY A 197 -3.29 -5.06 9.43
CA GLY A 197 -2.59 -3.93 8.80
C GLY A 197 -1.21 -3.66 9.38
N ASN A 198 -0.31 -4.65 9.34
CA ASN A 198 1.05 -4.61 9.90
C ASN A 198 1.91 -3.43 9.41
N GLY A 199 1.76 -3.01 8.14
CA GLY A 199 2.45 -1.83 7.62
C GLY A 199 1.98 -0.55 8.31
N THR A 200 0.65 -0.42 8.50
CA THR A 200 0.04 0.71 9.22
C THR A 200 0.46 0.72 10.69
N GLN A 201 0.45 -0.44 11.35
CA GLN A 201 0.99 -0.58 12.70
C GLN A 201 2.44 -0.11 12.75
N GLY A 202 3.30 -0.62 11.87
CA GLY A 202 4.73 -0.28 11.84
C GLY A 202 5.00 1.21 11.68
N ILE A 203 4.21 1.93 10.87
CA ILE A 203 4.37 3.37 10.65
C ILE A 203 4.07 4.19 11.91
N PHE A 204 3.08 3.77 12.70
CA PHE A 204 2.60 4.54 13.86
C PHE A 204 2.95 3.92 15.22
N TYR A 205 3.71 2.82 15.25
CA TYR A 205 3.94 2.05 16.48
C TYR A 205 4.47 2.89 17.65
N ALA A 206 5.41 3.80 17.38
CA ALA A 206 6.01 4.68 18.38
C ALA A 206 5.32 6.06 18.49
N ARG A 207 4.12 6.22 17.92
CA ARG A 207 3.45 7.51 17.72
C ARG A 207 2.09 7.57 18.43
N PRO A 208 1.97 8.31 19.55
CA PRO A 208 0.71 8.40 20.29
C PRO A 208 -0.35 9.32 19.64
N ASP A 209 0.03 10.03 18.57
CA ASP A 209 -0.84 10.98 17.87
C ASP A 209 -1.75 10.31 16.82
N VAL A 210 -1.46 9.06 16.45
CA VAL A 210 -2.29 8.23 15.58
C VAL A 210 -2.54 6.87 16.23
N LEU A 211 -3.78 6.61 16.65
CA LEU A 211 -4.18 5.31 17.17
C LEU A 211 -4.44 4.33 16.02
N THR A 212 -3.85 3.14 16.06
CA THR A 212 -4.19 2.03 15.15
C THR A 212 -4.96 0.95 15.90
N VAL A 213 -6.16 0.62 15.43
CA VAL A 213 -6.94 -0.52 15.91
C VAL A 213 -7.22 -1.42 14.72
N SER A 214 -6.90 -2.71 14.82
CA SER A 214 -7.15 -3.67 13.75
C SER A 214 -7.90 -4.88 14.28
N LEU A 215 -8.96 -5.29 13.57
CA LEU A 215 -9.70 -6.52 13.83
C LEU A 215 -9.42 -7.47 12.67
N HIS A 216 -8.75 -8.58 12.95
CA HIS A 216 -8.25 -9.48 11.91
C HIS A 216 -8.28 -10.94 12.39
N ALA A 217 -8.08 -11.86 11.44
CA ALA A 217 -7.87 -13.28 11.74
C ALA A 217 -6.56 -13.47 12.54
N ASP A 218 -6.57 -14.41 13.48
CA ASP A 218 -5.39 -14.72 14.30
C ASP A 218 -4.15 -15.02 13.42
N PRO A 219 -3.06 -14.23 13.57
CA PRO A 219 -1.90 -14.33 12.69
C PRO A 219 -1.10 -15.61 12.88
N VAL A 220 -1.32 -16.41 13.94
CA VAL A 220 -0.53 -17.64 14.21
C VAL A 220 -0.51 -18.61 13.01
N ARG A 221 -1.56 -18.61 12.17
CA ARG A 221 -1.62 -19.40 10.93
C ARG A 221 -2.16 -18.62 9.74
N PHE A 222 -2.14 -17.29 9.79
CA PHE A 222 -2.72 -16.46 8.77
C PHE A 222 -1.86 -15.22 8.51
N TYR A 223 -1.81 -14.78 7.25
CA TYR A 223 -1.00 -13.62 6.87
C TYR A 223 -1.42 -12.39 7.70
N PRO A 224 -0.49 -11.60 8.27
CA PRO A 224 0.94 -11.50 7.95
C PRO A 224 1.89 -12.31 8.86
N PHE A 225 1.38 -13.24 9.67
CA PHE A 225 2.13 -14.21 10.50
C PHE A 225 2.96 -13.65 11.67
N PHE A 226 3.67 -12.54 11.49
CA PHE A 226 4.68 -12.04 12.44
C PHE A 226 4.22 -10.79 13.22
N TRP A 227 3.00 -10.32 12.96
CA TRP A 227 2.42 -9.11 13.56
C TRP A 227 0.92 -9.28 13.76
N GLY A 228 0.37 -8.50 14.69
CA GLY A 228 -1.05 -8.48 15.00
C GLY A 228 -1.39 -9.30 16.25
N HIS A 229 -0.39 -9.68 17.05
CA HIS A 229 -0.64 -10.29 18.34
C HIS A 229 -1.12 -9.26 19.36
N ALA A 230 -1.96 -9.68 20.30
CA ALA A 230 -2.64 -8.77 21.25
C ALA A 230 -1.70 -8.12 22.30
N ASP A 231 -0.46 -8.59 22.40
CA ASP A 231 0.60 -8.09 23.27
C ASP A 231 1.46 -6.99 22.62
N GLU A 232 1.28 -6.71 21.33
CA GLU A 232 1.89 -5.58 20.61
C GLU A 232 1.16 -4.27 20.96
N ARG A 233 1.75 -3.41 21.81
CA ARG A 233 1.12 -2.18 22.36
C ARG A 233 2.08 -1.01 22.48
#